data_AF-A0AAW9AEZ0-F1
#
_entry.id   AF-A0AAW9AEZ0-F1
#
_cell.length_a   1.000
_cell.length_b   1.000
_cell.length_c   1.000
_cell.angle_alpha   90.00
_cell.angle_beta   90.00
_cell.angle_gamma   90.00
#
_symmetry.space_group_name_H-M   'P 1'
#
loop_
_entity.id
_entity.type
_entity.pdbx_description
1 polymer ?
#
loop_
_entity_poly.entity_id
_entity_poly.type
_entity_poly.pdbx_seq_one_letter_code
_entity_poly.pdbx_strand_id
1 'polypeptide(L)' 'MPRPLPNDSADNEERLKKTISNMEAANEAAKTAEGSELASIKEKNQHRKEAIAGLEEEIHQENKSKINGYI' A
#
# COMPACT_ATOMS: atom_id res chain seq x y z
N MET A 1 -23.98 -8.48 5.90
CA MET A 1 -22.85 -7.56 5.67
C MET A 1 -22.17 -8.02 4.39
N PRO A 2 -22.02 -7.19 3.34
CA PRO A 2 -21.26 -7.62 2.17
C PRO A 2 -19.82 -7.92 2.61
N ARG A 3 -19.28 -9.05 2.15
CA ARG A 3 -17.85 -9.34 2.32
C ARG A 3 -17.11 -8.41 1.37
N PRO A 4 -16.08 -7.65 1.83
CA PRO A 4 -15.28 -6.83 0.93
C PRO A 4 -14.72 -7.73 -0.17
N LEU A 5 -14.89 -7.31 -1.43
CA LEU A 5 -14.30 -8.03 -2.55
C LEU A 5 -12.77 -7.91 -2.47
N PRO A 6 -12.01 -8.93 -2.88
CA PRO A 6 -10.57 -8.81 -2.98
C PRO A 6 -10.22 -7.63 -3.89
N ASN A 7 -9.51 -6.63 -3.34
CA ASN A 7 -9.16 -5.38 -4.02
C ASN A 7 -10.38 -4.56 -4.49
N ASP A 8 -11.40 -4.41 -3.64
CA ASP A 8 -12.43 -3.40 -3.86
C ASP A 8 -11.78 -2.01 -3.88
N SER A 9 -12.10 -1.21 -4.90
CA SER A 9 -11.51 0.11 -5.08
C SER A 9 -11.99 1.09 -3.99
N ALA A 10 -13.15 0.82 -3.39
CA ALA A 10 -13.62 1.54 -2.20
C ALA A 10 -12.67 1.42 -0.99
N ASP A 11 -11.86 0.35 -0.94
CA ASP A 11 -10.92 0.08 0.15
C ASP A 11 -9.49 0.57 -0.18
N ASN A 12 -9.27 1.21 -1.33
CA ASN A 12 -7.93 1.59 -1.78
C ASN A 12 -7.20 2.52 -0.80
N GLU A 13 -7.91 3.48 -0.20
CA GLU A 13 -7.33 4.36 0.83
C GLU A 13 -6.92 3.59 2.10
N GLU A 14 -7.73 2.62 2.54
CA GLU A 14 -7.42 1.80 3.72
C GLU A 14 -6.24 0.87 3.43
N ARG A 15 -6.19 0.27 2.24
CA ARG A 15 -5.08 -0.55 1.76
C ARG A 15 -3.79 0.25 1.67
N LEU A 16 -3.85 1.50 1.18
CA LEU A 16 -2.71 2.41 1.12
C LEU A 16 -2.16 2.69 2.52
N LYS A 17 -3.02 3.12 3.45
CA LYS A 17 -2.64 3.38 4.85
C LYS A 17 -2.02 2.16 5.52
N LYS A 18 -2.60 0.97 5.32
CA LYS A 18 -2.08 -0.29 5.85
C LYS A 18 -0.71 -0.64 5.26
N THR A 19 -0.51 -0.40 3.96
CA THR A 19 0.76 -0.70 3.29
C THR A 19 1.87 0.24 3.76
N ILE A 20 1.57 1.53 3.95
CA ILE A 20 2.49 2.51 4.55
C ILE A 20 2.85 2.11 5.97
N SER A 21 1.86 1.82 6.82
CA SER A 21 2.10 1.41 8.21
C SER A 21 2.95 0.14 8.31
N ASN A 22 2.70 -0.85 7.44
CA ASN A 22 3.52 -2.06 7.36
C ASN A 22 4.97 -1.76 6.93
N MET A 23 5.17 -0.80 6.02
CA MET A 23 6.50 -0.37 5.59
C MET A 23 7.24 0.35 6.73
N GLU A 24 6.56 1.23 7.46
CA GLU A 24 7.11 1.93 8.62
C GLU A 24 7.49 0.95 9.74
N ALA A 25 6.60 0.04 10.11
CA ALA A 25 6.89 -0.99 11.12
C ALA A 25 8.07 -1.88 10.71
N ALA A 26 8.16 -2.22 9.41
CA ALA A 26 9.29 -2.98 8.89
C ALA A 26 10.59 -2.15 8.91
N ASN A 27 10.55 -0.85 8.62
CA ASN A 27 11.70 0.04 8.75
C ASN A 27 12.17 0.17 10.21
N GLU A 28 11.25 0.21 11.18
CA GLU A 28 11.64 0.16 12.60
C GLU A 28 12.32 -1.15 12.95
N ALA A 29 11.79 -2.29 12.49
CA ALA A 29 12.44 -3.60 12.66
C ALA A 29 13.83 -3.64 11.98
N ALA A 30 14.00 -2.98 10.85
CA ALA A 30 15.28 -2.89 10.14
C ALA A 30 16.38 -2.20 10.96
N LYS A 31 16.04 -1.33 11.93
CA LYS A 31 17.03 -0.64 12.76
C LYS A 31 17.80 -1.58 13.68
N THR A 32 17.18 -2.69 14.06
CA THR A 32 17.76 -3.71 14.95
C THR A 32 18.07 -5.02 14.23
N ALA A 33 17.69 -5.15 12.97
CA ALA A 33 17.94 -6.34 12.15
C ALA A 33 19.32 -6.28 11.48
N GLU A 34 19.95 -7.44 11.33
CA GLU A 34 21.26 -7.57 10.68
C GLU A 34 21.29 -8.69 9.64
N GLY A 35 22.29 -8.67 8.77
CA GLY A 35 22.53 -9.71 7.77
C GLY A 35 21.34 -9.98 6.85
N SER A 36 20.91 -11.25 6.80
CA SER A 36 19.85 -11.73 5.90
C SER A 36 18.47 -11.14 6.23
N GLU A 37 18.20 -10.86 7.50
CA GLU A 37 16.93 -10.29 7.93
C GLU A 37 16.78 -8.84 7.44
N LEU A 38 17.84 -8.04 7.56
CA LEU A 38 17.88 -6.68 7.05
C LEU A 38 17.69 -6.64 5.52
N ALA A 39 18.34 -7.55 4.79
CA ALA A 39 18.19 -7.65 3.33
C ALA A 39 16.75 -8.01 2.94
N SER A 40 16.13 -8.97 3.62
CA SER A 40 14.75 -9.39 3.39
C SER A 40 13.76 -8.25 3.69
N ILE A 41 14.00 -7.47 4.74
CA ILE A 41 13.16 -6.31 5.09
C ILE A 41 13.26 -5.24 4.00
N LYS A 42 14.47 -4.95 3.50
CA LYS A 42 14.69 -3.97 2.42
C LYS A 42 13.99 -4.38 1.12
N GLU A 43 14.10 -5.65 0.72
CA GLU A 43 13.42 -6.18 -0.47
C GLU A 43 11.90 -6.06 -0.34
N LYS A 44 11.33 -6.49 0.80
CA LYS A 44 9.89 -6.33 1.05
C LYS A 44 9.46 -4.87 1.07
N ASN A 45 10.28 -3.97 1.59
CA ASN A 45 9.99 -2.53 1.57
C ASN A 45 10.07 -1.94 0.16
N GLN A 46 10.94 -2.46 -0.71
CA GLN A 46 10.96 -2.08 -2.12
C GLN A 46 9.63 -2.42 -2.79
N HIS A 47 9.13 -3.65 -2.63
CA HIS A 47 7.83 -4.05 -3.17
C HIS A 47 6.66 -3.26 -2.58
N ARG A 48 6.72 -2.90 -1.28
CA ARG A 48 5.70 -2.02 -0.67
C ARG A 48 5.66 -0.64 -1.31
N LYS A 49 6.81 -0.07 -1.71
CA LYS A 49 6.85 1.21 -2.43
C LYS A 49 6.17 1.13 -3.80
N GLU A 50 6.40 0.04 -4.53
CA GLU A 50 5.73 -0.21 -5.82
C GLU A 50 4.21 -0.33 -5.62
N ALA A 51 3.78 -1.05 -4.58
CA ALA A 51 2.36 -1.18 -4.24
C ALA A 51 1.72 0.15 -3.81
N ILE A 52 2.45 0.98 -3.05
CA ILE A 52 2.00 2.33 -2.66
C ILE A 52 1.78 3.19 -3.91
N ALA A 53 2.75 3.22 -4.84
CA ALA A 53 2.64 4.01 -6.06
C ALA A 53 1.44 3.57 -6.92
N GLY A 54 1.21 2.26 -7.04
CA GLY A 54 0.04 1.73 -7.75
C GLY A 54 -1.28 2.15 -7.08
N LEU A 55 -1.39 2.02 -5.76
CA LEU A 55 -2.58 2.42 -5.01
C LEU A 55 -2.83 3.94 -5.08
N GLU A 56 -1.80 4.76 -5.03
CA GLU A 56 -1.92 6.22 -5.21
C GLU A 56 -2.43 6.58 -6.61
N GLU A 57 -1.96 5.89 -7.64
CA GLU A 57 -2.45 6.08 -9.00
C GLU A 57 -3.91 5.66 -9.14
N GLU A 58 -4.29 4.49 -8.60
CA GLU A 58 -5.67 4.01 -8.58
C GLU A 58 -6.61 5.02 -7.91
N ILE A 59 -6.28 5.49 -6.71
CA ILE A 59 -7.07 6.50 -5.98
C ILE A 59 -7.19 7.80 -6.78
N HIS A 60 -6.11 8.23 -7.45
CA HIS A 60 -6.13 9.43 -8.28
C HIS A 60 -7.06 9.27 -9.49
N GLN A 61 -7.04 8.11 -10.15
CA GLN A 61 -7.94 7.83 -11.28
C GLN A 61 -9.39 7.71 -10.84
N GLU A 62 -9.66 7.11 -9.68
CA GLU A 62 -11.00 7.06 -9.09
C GLU A 62 -11.52 8.46 -8.78
N ASN A 63 -10.69 9.32 -8.17
CA ASN A 63 -11.05 10.70 -7.88
C ASN A 63 -11.30 11.51 -9.16
N LYS A 64 -10.49 11.34 -10.21
CA LYS A 64 -10.74 11.94 -11.53
C LYS A 64 -12.05 11.46 -12.14
N SER A 65 -12.36 10.16 -12.04
CA SER A 65 -13.60 9.57 -12.56
C SER A 65 -14.84 10.10 -11.81
N LYS A 66 -14.74 10.28 -10.48
CA LYS A 66 -15.74 10.96 -9.64
C LYS A 66 -15.97 12.40 -10.10
N ILE A 67 -14.90 13.16 -10.30
CA ILE A 67 -14.96 14.58 -10.71
C ILE A 67 -15.56 14.72 -12.11
N ASN A 68 -15.21 13.84 -13.04
CA ASN A 68 -15.73 13.86 -14.41
C ASN A 68 -17.14 13.25 -14.56
N GLY A 69 -17.77 12.81 -13.47
CA GLY A 69 -19.14 12.29 -13.47
C GLY A 69 -19.30 10.94 -14.18
N TYR A 70 -18.25 10.12 -14.25
CA TYR A 70 -18.30 8.77 -14.86
C TYR A 70 -18.80 7.68 -13.89
N ILE A 71 -19.57 8.04 -12.86
CA ILE A 71 -20.12 7.12 -11.84
C ILE A 71 -21.64 7.17 -11.86
#